data_AF-A0A839VRH9-F1
#
_entry.id   AF-A0A839VRH9-F1
#
_cell.length_a   1.000
_cell.length_b   1.000
_cell.length_c   1.000
_cell.angle_alpha   90.00
_cell.angle_beta   90.00
_cell.angle_gamma   90.00
#
_symmetry.space_group_name_H-M   'P 1'
#
loop_
_entity.id
_entity.type
_entity.pdbx_description
1 polymer ?
#
loop_
_entity_poly.entity_id
_entity_poly.type
_entity_poly.pdbx_seq_one_letter_code
_entity_poly.pdbx_strand_id
1 'polypeptide(L)'
;MTTWNETMIARAISQQTLQRRCLLLVNNCNWTGHECDVLGVTLDLRIIDIEIKISRADLKADAKKEKWWRRAYNWPFESEYSWQHGAPAPDQRLIHPAKVWKHYYAMPIEIWKPELIDSLASPASGILLLSQGNGYTSNGVPLVTVRVQRRAIPNRNAERLQPTHVMDIARLANLRMWESYQKVDEMRNEMRSVA
;
A
#
# COMPACT_ATOMS: atom_id res chain seq x y z
N MET A 1 9.91 -10.33 -22.41
CA MET A 1 9.86 -9.38 -21.29
C MET A 1 8.85 -9.91 -20.29
N THR A 2 9.22 -10.04 -19.02
CA THR A 2 8.30 -10.58 -18.02
C THR A 2 7.34 -9.48 -17.57
N THR A 3 6.04 -9.71 -17.72
CA THR A 3 5.00 -8.75 -17.35
C THR A 3 4.99 -8.56 -15.83
N TRP A 4 5.11 -7.31 -15.38
CA TRP A 4 4.94 -6.97 -13.96
C TRP A 4 3.51 -7.25 -13.51
N ASN A 5 3.36 -7.83 -12.31
CA ASN A 5 2.09 -7.97 -11.63
C ASN A 5 2.22 -7.57 -10.16
N GLU A 6 1.11 -7.18 -9.56
CA GLU A 6 1.05 -6.67 -8.18
C GLU A 6 1.50 -7.72 -7.17
N THR A 7 1.07 -8.97 -7.33
CA THR A 7 1.43 -10.06 -6.40
C THR A 7 2.95 -10.28 -6.32
N MET A 8 3.63 -10.22 -7.46
CA MET A 8 5.09 -10.35 -7.54
C MET A 8 5.79 -9.19 -6.82
N ILE A 9 5.30 -7.96 -7.02
CA ILE A 9 5.81 -6.76 -6.36
C ILE A 9 5.57 -6.85 -4.84
N ALA A 10 4.34 -7.16 -4.43
CA ALA A 10 3.93 -7.34 -3.05
C ALA A 10 4.79 -8.38 -2.32
N ARG A 11 5.03 -9.54 -2.96
CA ARG A 11 5.87 -10.60 -2.43
C ARG A 11 7.31 -10.12 -2.22
N ALA A 12 7.90 -9.48 -3.23
CA ALA A 12 9.27 -9.00 -3.16
C ALA A 12 9.47 -7.98 -2.03
N ILE A 13 8.56 -7.02 -1.88
CA ILE A 13 8.61 -6.00 -0.82
C ILE A 13 8.44 -6.65 0.55
N SER A 14 7.47 -7.55 0.68
CA SER A 14 7.21 -8.29 1.91
C SER A 14 8.46 -9.03 2.39
N GLN A 15 9.09 -9.80 1.50
CA GLN A 15 10.25 -10.64 1.81
C GLN A 15 11.54 -9.84 2.01
N GLN A 16 11.79 -8.80 1.21
CA GLN A 16 13.09 -8.11 1.23
C GLN A 16 13.12 -6.89 2.14
N THR A 17 11.98 -6.21 2.30
CA THR A 17 11.92 -4.92 3.00
C THR A 17 11.22 -5.01 4.35
N LEU A 18 10.09 -5.72 4.42
CA LEU A 18 9.18 -5.65 5.57
C LEU A 18 9.28 -6.81 6.55
N GLN A 19 9.72 -8.01 6.13
CA GLN A 19 9.63 -9.23 6.95
C GLN A 19 10.24 -9.12 8.36
N ARG A 20 11.30 -8.32 8.55
CA ARG A 20 11.96 -8.13 9.86
C ARG A 20 11.41 -6.93 10.65
N ARG A 21 10.52 -6.15 10.06
CA ARG A 21 10.00 -4.89 10.60
C ARG A 21 8.52 -4.97 10.96
N CYS A 22 7.81 -5.92 10.36
CA CYS A 22 6.39 -6.13 10.56
C CYS A 22 6.12 -7.43 11.30
N LEU A 23 5.19 -7.37 12.26
CA LEU A 23 4.59 -8.52 12.91
C LEU A 23 3.77 -9.35 11.92
N LEU A 24 3.05 -8.68 11.02
CA LEU A 24 2.22 -9.32 10.00
C LEU A 24 2.12 -8.46 8.74
N LEU A 25 1.88 -9.13 7.61
CA LEU A 25 1.77 -8.54 6.28
C LEU A 25 0.55 -9.14 5.59
N VAL A 26 -0.31 -8.28 5.03
CA VAL A 26 -1.55 -8.69 4.37
C VAL A 26 -1.71 -7.88 3.09
N ASN A 27 -1.86 -8.55 1.95
CA ASN A 27 -2.15 -7.89 0.68
C ASN A 27 -3.63 -7.53 0.55
N ASN A 28 -4.03 -6.56 -0.26
CA ASN A 28 -5.44 -6.24 -0.57
C ASN A 28 -6.32 -6.13 0.69
N CYS A 29 -5.98 -5.20 1.58
CA CYS A 29 -6.62 -5.02 2.89
C CYS A 29 -7.29 -3.65 3.00
N ASN A 30 -8.52 -3.60 3.53
CA ASN A 30 -9.31 -2.36 3.63
C ASN A 30 -9.39 -1.79 5.06
N TRP A 31 -8.54 -2.27 5.98
CA TRP A 31 -8.65 -1.92 7.42
C TRP A 31 -8.56 -0.41 7.69
N THR A 32 -7.77 0.32 6.90
CA THR A 32 -7.60 1.78 7.04
C THR A 32 -8.83 2.58 6.62
N GLY A 33 -9.82 1.94 5.97
CA GLY A 33 -10.96 2.58 5.31
C GLY A 33 -10.77 2.73 3.80
N HIS A 34 -9.58 2.43 3.29
CA HIS A 34 -9.27 2.38 1.86
C HIS A 34 -8.48 1.11 1.57
N GLU A 35 -8.54 0.66 0.31
CA GLU A 35 -7.72 -0.47 -0.14
C GLU A 35 -6.24 -0.14 -0.09
N CYS A 36 -5.50 -1.10 0.46
CA CYS A 36 -4.06 -1.11 0.60
C CYS A 36 -3.53 -2.40 -0.04
N ASP A 37 -2.67 -2.25 -1.05
CA ASP A 37 -2.13 -3.40 -1.81
C ASP A 37 -1.24 -4.27 -0.93
N VAL A 38 -0.46 -3.65 -0.02
CA VAL A 38 0.25 -4.35 1.07
C VAL A 38 0.17 -3.55 2.35
N LEU A 39 -0.60 -4.07 3.31
CA LEU A 39 -0.70 -3.57 4.67
C LEU A 39 0.30 -4.31 5.56
N GLY A 40 1.17 -3.56 6.24
CA GLY A 40 2.07 -4.09 7.25
C GLY A 40 1.78 -3.55 8.63
N VAL A 41 1.62 -4.44 9.61
CA VAL A 41 1.60 -4.05 11.03
C VAL A 41 3.01 -4.18 11.57
N THR A 42 3.60 -3.06 11.97
CA THR A 42 4.94 -3.00 12.58
C THR A 42 4.98 -3.66 13.96
N LEU A 43 6.18 -3.97 14.46
CA LEU A 43 6.38 -4.56 15.79
C LEU A 43 5.89 -3.65 16.93
N ASP A 44 5.85 -2.33 16.72
CA ASP A 44 5.28 -1.35 17.65
C ASP A 44 3.81 -1.01 17.34
N LEU A 45 3.13 -1.91 16.61
CA LEU A 45 1.69 -1.90 16.32
C LEU A 45 1.20 -0.70 15.51
N ARG A 46 2.00 -0.21 14.57
CA ARG A 46 1.61 0.86 13.63
C ARG A 46 1.51 0.37 12.20
N ILE A 47 0.68 1.04 11.40
CA ILE A 47 0.40 0.65 10.00
C ILE A 47 1.43 1.23 9.02
N ILE A 48 2.03 0.35 8.21
CA ILE A 48 2.66 0.71 6.95
C ILE A 48 1.66 0.38 5.83
N ASP A 49 1.36 1.37 5.01
CA ASP A 49 0.53 1.24 3.81
C ASP A 49 1.45 1.31 2.59
N ILE A 50 1.35 0.32 1.70
CA ILE A 50 2.08 0.30 0.44
C ILE A 50 1.10 0.17 -0.71
N GLU A 51 1.19 1.13 -1.62
CA GLU A 51 0.44 1.18 -2.87
C GLU A 51 1.37 0.80 -4.03
N ILE A 52 0.99 -0.21 -4.80
CA ILE A 52 1.72 -0.74 -5.95
C ILE A 52 1.23 -0.06 -7.22
N LYS A 53 2.16 0.40 -8.05
CA LYS A 53 1.88 1.05 -9.34
C LYS A 53 2.62 0.37 -10.47
N ILE A 54 1.87 -0.21 -11.40
CA ILE A 54 2.40 -0.87 -12.60
C ILE A 54 2.35 0.02 -13.86
N SER A 55 1.81 1.24 -13.75
CA SER A 55 1.86 2.23 -14.84
C SER A 55 1.99 3.67 -14.31
N ARG A 56 2.45 4.60 -15.17
CA ARG A 56 2.50 6.03 -14.85
C ARG A 56 1.10 6.66 -14.73
N ALA A 57 0.15 6.16 -15.51
CA ALA A 57 -1.23 6.64 -15.47
C ALA A 57 -1.87 6.32 -14.11
N ASP A 58 -1.68 5.10 -13.65
CA ASP A 58 -2.12 4.64 -12.33
C ASP A 58 -1.46 5.45 -11.19
N LEU A 59 -0.15 5.75 -11.28
CA LEU A 59 0.53 6.62 -10.32
C LEU A 59 -0.13 8.02 -10.24
N LYS A 60 -0.46 8.63 -11.38
CA LYS A 60 -1.11 9.96 -11.42
C LYS A 60 -2.56 9.93 -10.95
N ALA A 61 -3.27 8.83 -11.20
CA ALA A 61 -4.64 8.65 -10.73
C ALA A 61 -4.70 8.55 -9.20
N ASP A 62 -3.71 7.90 -8.59
CA ASP A 62 -3.64 7.72 -7.13
C ASP A 62 -3.57 9.03 -6.35
N ALA A 63 -2.90 10.05 -6.92
CA ALA A 63 -2.84 11.39 -6.35
C ALA A 63 -4.19 12.08 -6.19
N LYS A 64 -5.23 11.56 -6.86
CA LYS A 64 -6.59 12.09 -6.81
C LYS A 64 -7.52 11.30 -5.87
N LYS A 65 -7.06 10.21 -5.25
CA LYS A 65 -7.89 9.38 -4.37
C LYS A 65 -8.33 10.16 -3.12
N GLU A 66 -9.54 9.86 -2.63
CA GLU A 66 -10.14 10.54 -1.48
C GLU A 66 -9.31 10.42 -0.18
N LYS A 67 -8.54 9.34 -0.01
CA LYS A 67 -7.67 9.13 1.17
C LYS A 67 -6.65 10.25 1.43
N TRP A 68 -6.41 11.09 0.42
CA TRP A 68 -5.49 12.22 0.46
C TRP A 68 -6.17 13.55 0.78
N TRP A 69 -7.48 13.57 0.97
CA TRP A 69 -8.25 14.80 1.15
C TRP A 69 -9.11 14.72 2.41
N ARG A 70 -9.03 15.75 3.24
CA ARG A 70 -9.98 15.97 4.33
C ARG A 70 -11.02 16.96 3.85
N ARG A 71 -12.23 16.47 3.62
CA ARG A 71 -13.39 17.32 3.34
C ARG A 71 -14.12 17.58 4.64
N ALA A 72 -14.21 18.84 5.05
CA ALA A 72 -15.12 19.22 6.11
C ALA A 72 -16.46 19.62 5.48
N TYR A 73 -17.47 18.80 5.73
CA TYR A 73 -18.86 19.19 5.48
C TYR A 73 -19.27 20.15 6.60
N ASN A 74 -20.04 21.19 6.26
CA ASN A 74 -20.55 22.19 7.20
C ASN A 74 -19.52 23.25 7.67
N TRP A 75 -18.69 23.77 6.75
CA TRP A 75 -17.76 24.85 7.06
C TRP A 75 -18.51 26.15 7.36
N PRO A 76 -18.24 26.81 8.50
CA PRO A 76 -18.79 28.14 8.75
C PRO A 76 -18.14 29.13 7.79
N PHE A 77 -18.93 29.92 7.07
CA PHE A 77 -18.43 31.10 6.38
C PHE A 77 -19.13 32.34 6.92
N GLU A 78 -18.37 33.42 7.03
CA GLU A 78 -18.86 34.70 7.48
C GLU A 78 -19.57 35.37 6.29
N SER A 79 -20.89 35.54 6.39
CA SER A 79 -21.64 36.45 5.53
C SER A 79 -21.86 37.75 6.28
N GLU A 80 -21.89 38.88 5.56
CA GLU A 80 -22.07 40.23 6.09
C GLU A 80 -23.34 40.40 6.96
N TYR A 81 -24.23 39.41 6.97
CA TYR A 81 -25.52 39.44 7.66
C TYR A 81 -25.85 38.23 8.56
N SER A 82 -25.06 37.14 8.59
CA SER A 82 -25.28 35.98 9.49
C SER A 82 -24.18 34.90 9.45
N TRP A 83 -24.04 34.13 10.54
CA TRP A 83 -23.29 32.85 10.56
C TRP A 83 -24.10 31.78 9.82
N GLN A 84 -23.71 31.47 8.59
CA GLN A 84 -24.35 30.41 7.80
C GLN A 84 -23.46 29.16 7.79
N HIS A 85 -24.09 28.01 8.04
CA HIS A 85 -23.48 26.68 7.88
C HIS A 85 -24.00 26.05 6.59
N GLY A 86 -23.12 25.48 5.77
CA GLY A 86 -23.54 24.72 4.58
C GLY A 86 -22.59 24.75 3.40
N ALA A 87 -21.56 25.62 3.40
CA ALA A 87 -20.52 25.55 2.38
C ALA A 87 -19.57 24.38 2.65
N PRO A 88 -19.16 23.60 1.63
CA PRO A 88 -18.05 22.66 1.78
C PRO A 88 -16.77 23.45 2.08
N ALA A 89 -16.02 23.02 3.09
CA ALA A 89 -14.70 23.58 3.37
C ALA A 89 -13.80 23.41 2.15
N PRO A 90 -12.77 24.26 1.97
CA PRO A 90 -11.72 23.97 1.00
C PRO A 90 -11.10 22.59 1.31
N ASP A 91 -10.99 21.74 0.28
CA ASP A 91 -10.39 20.41 0.39
C ASP A 91 -8.97 20.54 0.95
N GLN A 92 -8.76 20.06 2.18
CA GLN A 92 -7.45 20.11 2.80
C GLN A 92 -6.68 18.84 2.43
N ARG A 93 -5.60 19.01 1.66
CA ARG A 93 -4.72 17.90 1.30
C ARG A 93 -3.99 17.36 2.54
N LEU A 94 -4.09 16.06 2.76
CA LEU A 94 -3.41 15.35 3.82
C LEU A 94 -1.97 15.01 3.43
N ILE A 95 -1.04 15.18 4.37
CA ILE A 95 0.36 14.75 4.19
C ILE A 95 0.48 13.24 4.36
N HIS A 96 -0.37 12.61 5.18
CA HIS A 96 -0.37 11.16 5.39
C HIS A 96 -1.81 10.66 5.31
N PRO A 97 -2.05 9.43 4.79
CA PRO A 97 -3.36 8.81 4.89
C PRO A 97 -3.76 8.65 6.37
N ALA A 98 -5.06 8.67 6.64
CA ALA A 98 -5.58 8.47 7.99
C ALA A 98 -5.11 7.12 8.57
N LYS A 99 -4.79 7.09 9.88
CA LYS A 99 -4.33 5.89 10.62
C LYS A 99 -2.99 5.29 10.17
N VAL A 100 -2.37 5.82 9.11
CA VAL A 100 -1.13 5.28 8.53
C VAL A 100 0.10 5.95 9.15
N TRP A 101 1.03 5.13 9.64
CA TRP A 101 2.33 5.58 10.17
C TRP A 101 3.31 5.90 9.06
N LYS A 102 3.40 5.05 8.04
CA LYS A 102 4.22 5.29 6.84
C LYS A 102 3.48 4.83 5.61
N HIS A 103 3.48 5.65 4.57
CA HIS A 103 2.97 5.30 3.27
C HIS A 103 4.12 5.15 2.28
N TYR A 104 4.08 4.14 1.42
CA TYR A 104 5.04 3.94 0.32
C TYR A 104 4.32 3.74 -1.00
N TYR A 105 4.87 4.33 -2.06
CA TYR A 105 4.63 3.86 -3.42
C TYR A 105 5.66 2.80 -3.78
N ALA A 106 5.23 1.73 -4.43
CA ALA A 106 6.07 0.70 -4.97
C ALA A 106 5.85 0.53 -6.46
N MET A 107 6.91 0.59 -7.26
CA MET A 107 6.78 0.49 -8.72
C MET A 107 8.04 -0.06 -9.39
N PRO A 108 7.91 -0.67 -10.57
CA PRO A 108 9.04 -0.95 -11.44
C PRO A 108 9.89 0.30 -11.73
N ILE A 109 11.21 0.13 -11.76
CA ILE A 109 12.16 1.23 -11.97
C ILE A 109 11.97 1.92 -13.32
N GLU A 110 11.46 1.22 -14.33
CA GLU A 110 11.26 1.73 -15.69
C GLU A 110 10.11 2.76 -15.75
N ILE A 111 9.19 2.70 -14.79
CA ILE A 111 8.07 3.64 -14.65
C ILE A 111 8.56 4.94 -14.02
N TRP A 112 9.46 4.83 -13.04
CA TRP A 112 9.92 5.95 -12.24
C TRP A 112 10.73 6.95 -13.07
N LYS A 113 10.43 8.23 -12.85
CA LYS A 113 11.28 9.34 -13.24
C LYS A 113 11.33 10.35 -12.10
N PRO A 114 12.46 11.04 -11.84
CA PRO A 114 12.56 11.99 -10.74
C PRO A 114 11.47 13.07 -10.76
N GLU A 115 11.02 13.50 -11.94
CA GLU A 115 10.01 14.55 -12.11
C GLU A 115 8.59 14.09 -11.70
N LEU A 116 8.37 12.78 -11.55
CA LEU A 116 7.09 12.25 -11.05
C LEU A 116 6.89 12.54 -9.55
N ILE A 117 7.93 13.00 -8.84
CA ILE A 117 7.85 13.34 -7.41
C ILE A 117 6.76 14.39 -7.14
N ASP A 118 6.60 15.36 -8.04
CA ASP A 118 5.61 16.44 -7.94
C ASP A 118 4.18 15.95 -8.26
N SER A 119 4.08 14.81 -8.96
CA SER A 119 2.80 14.16 -9.26
C SER A 119 2.32 13.25 -8.13
N LEU A 120 3.13 13.01 -7.08
CA LEU A 120 2.73 12.14 -5.98
C LEU A 120 1.70 12.82 -5.08
N ALA A 121 0.79 12.01 -4.51
CA ALA A 121 -0.25 12.48 -3.61
C ALA A 121 0.29 13.14 -2.34
N SER A 122 1.48 12.74 -1.88
CA SER A 122 2.11 13.31 -0.70
C SER A 122 3.63 13.33 -0.82
N PRO A 123 4.29 14.44 -0.40
CA PRO A 123 5.75 14.52 -0.33
C PRO A 123 6.33 13.61 0.77
N ALA A 124 5.53 13.20 1.75
CA ALA A 124 5.95 12.34 2.85
C ALA A 124 6.00 10.85 2.49
N SER A 125 5.40 10.45 1.36
CA SER A 125 5.37 9.05 0.94
C SER A 125 6.77 8.55 0.59
N GLY A 126 7.13 7.34 1.01
CA GLY A 126 8.34 6.67 0.55
C GLY A 126 8.19 6.12 -0.87
N ILE A 127 9.30 5.73 -1.47
CA ILE A 127 9.36 5.19 -2.82
C ILE A 127 10.25 3.96 -2.83
N LEU A 128 9.66 2.82 -3.21
CA LEU A 128 10.31 1.55 -3.43
C LEU A 128 10.36 1.28 -4.94
N LEU A 129 11.55 1.05 -5.47
CA LEU A 129 11.76 0.73 -6.87
C LEU A 129 12.12 -0.73 -7.03
N LEU A 130 11.48 -1.39 -7.98
CA LEU A 130 11.69 -2.81 -8.27
C LEU A 130 12.40 -2.97 -9.61
N SER A 131 13.34 -3.90 -9.66
CA SER A 131 14.02 -4.30 -10.89
C SER A 131 14.01 -5.81 -11.02
N GLN A 132 13.76 -6.32 -12.23
CA GLN A 132 13.97 -7.73 -12.55
C GLN A 132 15.45 -7.95 -12.87
N GLY A 133 16.07 -8.93 -12.22
CA GLY A 133 17.40 -9.40 -12.56
C GLY A 133 17.37 -10.40 -13.72
N ASN A 134 18.54 -10.73 -14.27
CA ASN A 134 18.71 -11.66 -15.39
C ASN A 134 18.58 -13.15 -14.99
N GLY A 135 17.83 -13.46 -13.93
CA GLY A 135 17.75 -14.81 -13.38
C GLY A 135 16.39 -15.13 -12.78
N TYR A 136 16.22 -16.40 -12.44
CA TYR A 136 15.02 -16.95 -11.82
C TYR A 136 15.37 -17.56 -10.46
N THR A 137 14.42 -17.58 -9.54
CA THR A 137 14.53 -18.36 -8.32
C THR A 137 14.57 -19.85 -8.67
N SER A 138 14.95 -20.70 -7.70
CA SER A 138 14.89 -22.17 -7.82
C SER A 138 13.54 -22.69 -8.28
N ASN A 139 12.47 -21.91 -8.09
CA ASN A 139 11.10 -22.26 -8.41
C ASN A 139 10.65 -21.62 -9.74
N GLY A 140 11.58 -21.16 -10.58
CA GLY A 140 11.29 -20.59 -11.90
C GLY A 140 10.64 -19.20 -11.89
N VAL A 141 10.65 -18.48 -10.76
CA VAL A 141 10.06 -17.14 -10.66
C VAL A 141 11.12 -16.08 -10.93
N PRO A 142 10.86 -15.02 -11.72
CA PRO A 142 11.85 -13.96 -11.95
C PRO A 142 12.43 -13.41 -10.66
N LEU A 143 13.75 -13.22 -10.63
CA LEU A 143 14.43 -12.60 -9.50
C LEU A 143 14.09 -11.11 -9.49
N VAL A 144 13.34 -10.66 -8.50
CA VAL A 144 13.00 -9.25 -8.30
C VAL A 144 13.85 -8.70 -7.15
N THR A 145 14.43 -7.51 -7.33
CA THR A 145 15.16 -6.78 -6.28
C THR A 145 14.41 -5.51 -5.91
N VAL A 146 14.31 -5.22 -4.61
CA VAL A 146 13.67 -4.01 -4.09
C VAL A 146 14.72 -3.01 -3.60
N ARG A 147 14.68 -1.78 -4.11
CA ARG A 147 15.54 -0.67 -3.68
C ARG A 147 14.70 0.45 -3.09
N VAL A 148 15.11 0.95 -1.92
CA VAL A 148 14.50 2.16 -1.34
C VAL A 148 15.09 3.38 -2.03
N GLN A 149 14.30 4.05 -2.88
CA GLN A 149 14.71 5.32 -3.51
C GLN A 149 14.51 6.50 -2.55
N ARG A 150 13.40 6.50 -1.80
CA ARG A 150 13.07 7.53 -0.81
C ARG A 150 12.45 6.86 0.41
N ARG A 151 12.94 7.18 1.61
CA ARG A 151 12.30 6.71 2.86
C ARG A 151 11.04 7.52 3.13
N ALA A 152 9.99 6.86 3.61
CA ALA A 152 8.79 7.56 4.05
C ALA A 152 9.06 8.38 5.31
N ILE A 153 8.51 9.60 5.34
CA ILE A 153 8.45 10.41 6.56
C ILE A 153 7.37 9.79 7.46
N PRO A 154 7.64 9.50 8.74
CA PRO A 154 6.63 8.91 9.61
C PRO A 154 5.59 9.94 10.09
N ASN A 155 4.32 9.55 10.09
CA ASN A 155 3.24 10.28 10.74
C ASN A 155 3.29 10.06 12.26
N ARG A 156 3.89 10.99 13.00
CA ARG A 156 4.04 10.87 14.47
C ARG A 156 2.72 10.76 15.23
N ASN A 157 1.63 11.21 14.63
CA ASN A 157 0.29 11.18 15.21
C ASN A 157 -0.49 9.91 14.84
N ALA A 158 0.11 8.97 14.10
CA ALA A 158 -0.54 7.71 13.79
C ALA A 158 -0.71 6.89 15.08
N GLU A 159 -1.96 6.56 15.37
CA GLU A 159 -2.33 5.73 16.50
C GLU A 159 -1.73 4.33 16.38
N ARG A 160 -1.40 3.75 17.54
CA ARG A 160 -1.07 2.33 17.61
C ARG A 160 -2.37 1.53 17.57
N LEU A 161 -2.33 0.39 16.88
CA LEU A 161 -3.42 -0.55 16.89
C LEU A 161 -3.67 -1.08 18.29
N GLN A 162 -4.95 -1.19 18.63
CA GLN A 162 -5.38 -1.96 19.78
C GLN A 162 -5.17 -3.45 19.51
N PRO A 163 -4.94 -4.27 20.54
CA PRO A 163 -4.77 -5.72 20.38
C PRO A 163 -5.91 -6.38 19.60
N THR A 164 -7.15 -5.92 19.76
CA THR A 164 -8.32 -6.39 19.00
C THR A 164 -8.15 -6.22 17.49
N HIS A 165 -7.71 -5.05 17.05
CA HIS A 165 -7.44 -4.80 15.62
C HIS A 165 -6.31 -5.69 15.09
N VAL A 166 -5.27 -5.96 15.90
CA VAL A 166 -4.19 -6.86 15.51
C VAL A 166 -4.71 -8.28 15.34
N MET A 167 -5.56 -8.75 16.25
CA MET A 167 -6.19 -10.08 16.16
C MET A 167 -7.06 -10.21 14.90
N ASP A 168 -7.83 -9.18 14.54
CA ASP A 168 -8.65 -9.19 13.33
C ASP A 168 -7.81 -9.30 12.05
N ILE A 169 -6.74 -8.50 11.95
CA ILE A 169 -5.86 -8.53 10.78
C ILE A 169 -5.07 -9.84 10.73
N ALA A 170 -4.62 -10.36 11.88
CA ALA A 170 -3.96 -11.66 11.96
C ALA A 170 -4.90 -12.81 11.54
N ARG A 171 -6.16 -12.77 11.94
CA ARG A 171 -7.18 -13.74 11.51
C ARG A 171 -7.37 -13.70 9.99
N LEU A 172 -7.45 -12.51 9.41
CA LEU A 172 -7.54 -12.34 7.95
C LEU A 172 -6.30 -12.91 7.24
N ALA A 173 -5.10 -12.62 7.75
CA ALA A 173 -3.85 -13.15 7.22
C ALA A 173 -3.84 -14.69 7.22
N ASN A 174 -4.26 -15.28 8.35
CA ASN A 174 -4.31 -16.73 8.52
C ASN A 174 -5.31 -17.37 7.54
N LEU A 175 -6.52 -16.82 7.40
CA LEU A 175 -7.51 -17.35 6.46
C LEU A 175 -7.00 -17.33 5.01
N ARG A 176 -6.38 -16.23 4.58
CA ARG A 176 -5.82 -16.10 3.23
C ARG A 176 -4.64 -17.03 2.98
N MET A 177 -3.85 -17.34 4.01
CA MET A 177 -2.81 -18.36 3.91
C MET A 177 -3.42 -19.74 3.60
N TRP A 178 -4.47 -20.15 4.33
CA TRP A 178 -5.15 -21.42 4.09
C TRP A 178 -5.79 -21.49 2.70
N GLU A 179 -6.45 -20.43 2.25
CA GLU A 179 -6.97 -20.33 0.88
C GLU A 179 -5.86 -20.45 -0.17
N SER A 180 -4.68 -19.90 0.10
CA SER A 180 -3.54 -19.99 -0.81
C SER A 180 -2.99 -21.40 -0.89
N TYR A 181 -2.94 -22.13 0.23
CA TYR A 181 -2.56 -23.55 0.25
C TYR A 181 -3.55 -24.41 -0.51
N GLN A 182 -4.85 -24.19 -0.30
CA GLN A 182 -5.90 -24.89 -1.03
C GLN A 182 -5.76 -24.71 -2.55
N LYS A 183 -5.55 -23.47 -3.03
CA LYS A 183 -5.35 -23.19 -4.47
C LYS A 183 -4.12 -23.92 -5.02
N VAL A 184 -3.04 -23.99 -4.26
CA VAL A 184 -1.83 -24.71 -4.68
C VAL A 184 -2.09 -26.22 -4.78
N ASP A 185 -2.85 -26.79 -3.85
CA ASP A 185 -3.21 -28.20 -3.87
C ASP A 185 -4.17 -28.54 -5.01
N GLU A 186 -5.15 -27.67 -5.30
CA GLU A 186 -6.03 -27.77 -6.48
C GLU A 186 -5.23 -27.77 -7.78
N MET A 187 -4.33 -26.78 -7.97
CA MET A 187 -3.46 -26.71 -9.15
C MET A 187 -2.57 -27.95 -9.31
N ARG A 188 -2.05 -28.50 -8.21
CA ARG A 188 -1.24 -29.73 -8.24
C ARG A 188 -2.06 -30.95 -8.65
N ASN A 189 -3.31 -31.04 -8.20
CA ASN A 189 -4.21 -32.12 -8.57
C ASN A 189 -4.61 -32.03 -10.06
N GLU A 190 -4.90 -30.84 -10.55
CA GLU A 190 -5.18 -30.60 -11.97
C GLU A 190 -3.99 -31.02 -12.84
N MET A 191 -2.77 -30.58 -12.50
CA MET A 191 -1.56 -30.97 -13.25
C MET A 191 -1.33 -32.49 -13.26
N ARG A 192 -1.66 -33.20 -12.17
CA ARG A 192 -1.56 -34.66 -12.09
C ARG A 192 -2.64 -35.38 -12.89
N SER A 193 -3.81 -34.76 -13.08
CA SER A 193 -4.90 -35.35 -13.86
C SER A 193 -4.72 -35.23 -15.38
N VAL A 194 -3.81 -34.33 -15.81
CA VAL A 194 -3.52 -34.03 -17.23
C VAL A 194 -2.25 -34.76 -17.72
N ALA A 195 -1.43 -35.29 -16.81
CA ALA A 195 -0.19 -36.04 -17.09
C ALA A 195 -0.43 -37.55 -17.11
#